data_AF-A0A5E4PYV1-F1
#
_entry.id   AF-A0A5E4PYV1-F1
#
_cell.length_a   1.000
_cell.length_b   1.000
_cell.length_c   1.000
_cell.angle_alpha   90.00
_cell.angle_beta   90.00
_cell.angle_gamma   90.00
#
_symmetry.space_group_name_H-M   'P 1'
#
loop_
_entity.id
_entity.type
_entity.pdbx_description
1 polymer ?
#
loop_
_entity_poly.entity_id
_entity_poly.type
_entity_poly.pdbx_seq_one_letter_code
_entity_poly.pdbx_strand_id
1 'polypeptide(L)'
;MFIQTQDTPNPNSMKFLPGQQVLESGQTMDFPNIGAAQCSPLAKMIFRIDGVKAVFFGSDFITVTKQDDDVEWKLLKPDIFATIMDFFASGLPVIKDKLMKMMMK
;
A
#
# COMPACT_ATOMS: atom_id res chain seq x y z
N MET A 1 12.95 3.39 10.30
CA MET A 1 12.50 3.40 8.89
C MET A 1 12.16 4.84 8.51
N PHE A 2 12.46 5.27 7.29
CA PHE A 2 12.10 6.60 6.80
C PHE A 2 11.32 6.44 5.48
N ILE A 3 10.10 6.95 5.43
CA ILE A 3 9.22 6.81 4.27
C ILE A 3 9.20 8.15 3.52
N GLN A 4 9.59 8.13 2.25
CA GLN A 4 9.47 9.29 1.37
C GLN A 4 8.11 9.28 0.66
N THR A 5 7.62 10.46 0.28
CA THR A 5 6.42 10.57 -0.56
C THR A 5 6.77 11.18 -1.90
N GLN A 6 6.13 10.70 -2.96
CA GLN A 6 6.19 11.31 -4.29
C GLN A 6 4.77 11.54 -4.80
N ASP A 7 4.56 12.72 -5.38
CA ASP A 7 3.32 13.04 -6.07
C ASP A 7 3.19 12.21 -7.35
N THR A 8 1.96 11.99 -7.78
CA THR A 8 1.66 11.33 -9.05
C THR A 8 0.89 12.29 -9.95
N PRO A 9 0.81 12.04 -11.28
CA PRO A 9 -0.05 12.82 -12.15
C PRO A 9 -1.53 12.81 -11.73
N ASN A 10 -1.96 11.81 -10.96
CA ASN A 10 -3.28 11.77 -10.35
C ASN A 10 -3.24 12.45 -8.96
N PRO A 11 -3.92 13.60 -8.74
CA PRO A 11 -3.92 14.28 -7.44
C PRO A 11 -4.53 13.43 -6.31
N ASN A 12 -5.34 12.44 -6.67
CA ASN A 12 -5.96 11.50 -5.74
C ASN A 12 -5.07 10.32 -5.40
N SER A 13 -3.89 10.19 -6.01
CA SER A 13 -2.94 9.13 -5.72
C SER A 13 -1.59 9.69 -5.30
N MET A 14 -1.00 9.07 -4.27
CA MET A 14 0.32 9.42 -3.77
C MET A 14 1.16 8.16 -3.59
N LYS A 15 2.44 8.25 -3.97
CA LYS A 15 3.41 7.18 -3.75
C LYS A 15 4.10 7.36 -2.41
N PHE A 16 4.25 6.25 -1.70
CA PHE A 16 4.99 6.09 -0.45
C PHE A 16 6.14 5.14 -0.72
N LEU A 17 7.38 5.61 -0.51
CA LEU A 17 8.60 4.87 -0.75
C LEU A 17 9.22 4.54 0.61
N PRO A 18 9.02 3.31 1.13
CA PRO A 18 9.53 2.93 2.45
C PRO A 18 11.05 2.71 2.49
N GLY A 19 11.74 2.79 1.35
CA GLY A 19 13.19 2.54 1.26
C GLY A 19 13.57 1.07 1.37
N GLN A 20 12.61 0.16 1.16
CA GLN A 20 12.80 -1.29 1.19
C GLN A 20 11.90 -1.95 0.16
N GLN A 21 12.19 -3.21 -0.13
CA GLN A 21 11.43 -4.01 -1.07
C GLN A 21 10.01 -4.28 -0.55
N VAL A 22 9.02 -3.97 -1.39
CA VAL A 22 7.58 -4.23 -1.14
C VAL A 22 7.15 -5.50 -1.88
N LEU A 23 7.54 -5.64 -3.16
CA LEU A 23 7.31 -6.82 -3.99
C LEU A 23 8.62 -7.25 -4.70
N GLU A 24 8.61 -8.42 -5.34
CA GLU A 24 9.74 -8.82 -6.19
C GLU A 24 9.95 -7.83 -7.34
N SER A 25 11.19 -7.71 -7.81
CA SER A 25 11.54 -6.77 -8.88
C SER A 25 10.71 -7.05 -10.13
N GLY A 26 10.02 -6.02 -10.64
CA GLY A 26 9.17 -6.11 -11.82
C GLY A 26 7.75 -6.60 -11.55
N GLN A 27 7.43 -7.00 -10.30
CA GLN A 27 6.07 -7.31 -9.91
C GLN A 27 5.31 -6.05 -9.49
N THR A 28 4.02 -6.06 -9.82
CA THR A 28 3.08 -5.06 -9.35
C THR A 28 1.79 -5.77 -8.95
N MET A 29 1.06 -5.19 -8.01
CA MET A 29 -0.26 -5.70 -7.64
C MET A 29 -1.21 -4.56 -7.32
N ASP A 30 -2.39 -4.62 -7.94
CA ASP A 30 -3.47 -3.67 -7.75
C ASP A 30 -4.49 -4.20 -6.75
N PHE A 31 -4.92 -3.32 -5.84
CA PHE A 31 -6.01 -3.57 -4.90
C PHE A 31 -7.05 -2.45 -5.07
N PRO A 32 -8.09 -2.64 -5.89
CA PRO A 32 -9.07 -1.59 -6.16
C PRO A 32 -10.05 -1.40 -5.00
N ASN A 33 -10.08 -2.33 -4.04
CA ASN A 33 -10.91 -2.30 -2.83
C ASN A 33 -10.39 -3.27 -1.76
N ILE A 34 -10.96 -3.18 -0.55
CA ILE A 34 -10.62 -4.03 0.60
C ILE A 34 -10.83 -5.54 0.33
N GLY A 35 -11.77 -5.90 -0.55
CA GLY A 35 -12.03 -7.28 -0.95
C GLY A 35 -10.89 -7.90 -1.75
N ALA A 36 -10.16 -7.10 -2.54
CA ALA A 36 -8.97 -7.55 -3.26
C ALA A 36 -7.74 -7.71 -2.34
N ALA A 37 -7.71 -7.02 -1.20
CA ALA A 37 -6.59 -7.05 -0.26
C ALA A 37 -6.43 -8.36 0.53
N GLN A 38 -7.22 -9.41 0.24
CA GLN A 38 -7.22 -10.65 1.04
C GLN A 38 -5.86 -11.31 1.18
N CYS A 39 -5.05 -11.23 0.12
CA CYS A 39 -3.72 -11.79 0.03
C CYS A 39 -2.62 -10.93 0.67
N SER A 40 -2.88 -9.68 1.05
CA SER A 40 -1.86 -8.80 1.64
C SER A 40 -2.27 -8.26 3.01
N PRO A 41 -1.54 -8.59 4.10
CA PRO A 41 -1.76 -7.97 5.40
C PRO A 41 -1.51 -6.46 5.37
N LEU A 42 -0.46 -6.01 4.66
CA LEU A 42 -0.16 -4.59 4.49
C LEU A 42 -1.32 -3.85 3.82
N ALA A 43 -1.82 -4.34 2.68
CA ALA A 43 -2.93 -3.69 2.00
C ALA A 43 -4.18 -3.62 2.89
N LYS A 44 -4.50 -4.70 3.61
CA LYS A 44 -5.60 -4.72 4.58
C LYS A 44 -5.47 -3.67 5.67
N MET A 45 -4.27 -3.49 6.21
CA MET A 45 -4.04 -2.48 7.25
C MET A 45 -4.23 -1.08 6.69
N ILE A 46 -3.72 -0.80 5.48
CA ILE A 46 -3.89 0.49 4.81
C ILE A 46 -5.38 0.78 4.53
N PHE A 47 -6.16 -0.23 4.10
CA PHE A 47 -7.60 -0.08 3.88
C PHE A 47 -8.43 0.20 5.15
N ARG A 48 -7.86 0.05 6.35
CA ARG A 48 -8.54 0.43 7.60
C ARG A 48 -8.47 1.94 7.88
N ILE A 49 -7.61 2.65 7.17
CA ILE A 49 -7.49 4.10 7.26
C ILE A 49 -8.67 4.70 6.51
N ASP A 50 -9.45 5.53 7.21
CA ASP A 50 -10.59 6.20 6.61
C ASP A 50 -10.15 7.15 5.48
N GLY A 51 -10.95 7.22 4.42
CA GLY A 51 -10.62 7.97 3.21
C GLY A 51 -9.69 7.25 2.23
N VAL A 52 -9.23 6.02 2.48
CA VAL A 52 -8.53 5.19 1.49
C VAL A 52 -9.53 4.49 0.56
N LYS A 53 -9.27 4.56 -0.75
CA LYS A 53 -10.09 3.96 -1.82
C LYS A 53 -9.45 2.76 -2.47
N ALA A 54 -8.16 2.87 -2.80
CA ALA A 54 -7.41 1.83 -3.48
C ALA A 54 -5.94 1.86 -3.05
N VAL A 55 -5.28 0.72 -3.20
CA VAL A 55 -3.86 0.55 -2.89
C VAL A 55 -3.22 -0.17 -4.07
N PHE A 56 -2.01 0.23 -4.42
CA PHE A 56 -1.23 -0.43 -5.47
C PHE A 56 0.20 -0.61 -4.98
N PHE A 57 0.76 -1.80 -5.18
CA PHE A 57 2.15 -2.09 -4.82
C PHE A 57 2.99 -2.22 -6.08
N GLY A 58 4.15 -1.58 -6.06
CA GLY A 58 5.26 -1.86 -6.96
C GLY A 58 6.40 -2.57 -6.23
N SER A 59 7.55 -2.70 -6.90
CA SER A 59 8.75 -3.34 -6.34
C SER A 59 9.21 -2.70 -5.03
N ASP A 60 9.22 -1.37 -4.96
CA ASP A 60 9.82 -0.57 -3.88
C ASP A 60 8.93 0.60 -3.42
N PHE A 61 7.68 0.66 -3.88
CA PHE A 61 6.73 1.72 -3.54
C PHE A 61 5.32 1.19 -3.31
N ILE A 62 4.55 1.96 -2.55
CA ILE A 62 3.13 1.76 -2.29
C ILE A 62 2.41 3.01 -2.76
N THR A 63 1.49 2.88 -3.71
CA THR A 63 0.58 3.97 -4.06
C THR A 63 -0.71 3.80 -3.28
N VAL A 64 -1.17 4.87 -2.64
CA VAL A 64 -2.49 4.95 -2.03
C VAL A 64 -3.33 5.92 -2.84
N THR A 65 -4.59 5.59 -3.05
CA THR A 65 -5.58 6.47 -3.68
C THR A 65 -6.65 6.83 -2.67
N LYS A 66 -6.95 8.12 -2.51
CA LYS A 66 -8.02 8.61 -1.62
C LYS A 66 -9.41 8.51 -2.25
N GLN A 67 -10.46 8.55 -1.42
CA GLN A 67 -11.86 8.36 -1.85
C GLN A 67 -12.36 9.47 -2.77
N ASP A 68 -12.10 10.72 -2.40
CA ASP A 68 -12.54 11.93 -3.08
C ASP A 68 -11.55 13.08 -2.86
N ASP A 69 -11.85 14.23 -3.48
CA ASP A 69 -11.00 15.42 -3.43
C ASP A 69 -11.06 16.12 -2.05
N ASP A 70 -12.13 15.93 -1.28
CA ASP A 70 -12.35 16.55 0.05
C ASP A 70 -11.43 15.93 1.12
N VAL A 71 -11.03 14.67 0.93
CA VAL A 71 -10.05 14.01 1.78
C VAL A 71 -8.66 14.65 1.62
N GLU A 72 -8.12 15.25 2.68
CA GLU A 72 -6.82 15.91 2.64
C GLU A 72 -5.64 14.95 2.96
N TRP A 73 -4.60 14.96 2.12
CA TRP A 73 -3.39 14.16 2.34
C TRP A 73 -2.70 14.43 3.68
N LYS A 74 -2.81 15.64 4.24
CA LYS A 74 -2.23 15.99 5.54
C LYS A 74 -2.85 15.19 6.69
N LEU A 75 -4.09 14.71 6.52
CA LEU A 75 -4.80 13.90 7.51
C LEU A 75 -4.49 12.41 7.33
N LEU A 76 -4.34 11.93 6.08
CA LEU A 76 -4.06 10.53 5.79
C LEU A 76 -2.60 10.14 6.02
N LYS A 77 -1.66 11.05 5.74
CA LYS A 77 -0.22 10.77 5.80
C LYS A 77 0.24 10.17 7.13
N PRO A 78 -0.11 10.75 8.31
CA PRO A 78 0.29 10.19 9.60
C PRO A 78 -0.10 8.73 9.79
N ASP A 79 -1.35 8.38 9.47
CA ASP A 79 -1.88 7.02 9.63
C ASP A 79 -1.25 6.03 8.64
N ILE A 80 -1.03 6.47 7.40
CA ILE A 80 -0.35 5.65 6.37
C ILE A 80 1.10 5.38 6.79
N PHE A 81 1.80 6.41 7.27
CA PHE A 81 3.17 6.25 7.74
C PHE A 81 3.26 5.30 8.93
N ALA A 82 2.40 5.48 9.94
CA ALA A 82 2.34 4.59 11.10
C ALA A 82 2.07 3.14 10.66
N THR A 83 1.07 2.95 9.81
CA THR A 83 0.69 1.62 9.30
C THR A 83 1.82 0.92 8.56
N ILE A 84 2.52 1.63 7.66
CA ILE A 84 3.64 1.06 6.91
C ILE A 84 4.79 0.73 7.88
N MET A 85 5.15 1.66 8.78
CA MET A 85 6.23 1.43 9.74
C MET A 85 5.95 0.22 10.66
N ASP A 86 4.75 0.14 11.23
CA ASP A 86 4.34 -0.95 12.11
C ASP A 86 4.31 -2.29 11.37
N PHE A 87 3.79 -2.30 10.14
CA PHE A 87 3.77 -3.50 9.31
C PHE A 87 5.19 -4.04 9.10
N PHE A 88 6.13 -3.22 8.68
CA PHE A 88 7.49 -3.71 8.44
C PHE A 88 8.27 -3.99 9.73
N ALA A 89 7.97 -3.30 10.83
CA ALA A 89 8.51 -3.65 12.15
C ALA A 89 8.02 -5.02 12.64
N SER A 90 6.80 -5.44 12.23
CA SER A 90 6.23 -6.73 12.62
C SER A 90 6.84 -7.95 11.90
N GLY A 91 7.56 -7.74 10.80
CA GLY A 91 8.12 -8.83 9.98
C GLY A 91 7.08 -9.69 9.26
N LEU A 92 5.82 -9.25 9.19
CA LEU A 92 4.79 -9.95 8.43
C LEU A 92 5.11 -9.96 6.92
N PRO A 93 4.72 -11.02 6.19
CA PRO A 93 4.93 -11.04 4.75
C PRO A 93 3.98 -10.06 4.06
N VAL A 94 4.48 -9.30 3.07
CA VAL A 94 3.66 -8.36 2.29
C VAL A 94 2.54 -9.11 1.60
N ILE A 95 2.84 -10.27 1.00
CA ILE A 95 1.90 -11.19 0.37
C ILE A 95 1.87 -12.52 1.12
N LYS A 96 0.68 -13.03 1.44
CA LYS A 96 0.51 -14.35 2.04
C LYS A 96 0.89 -15.43 1.01
N ASP A 97 1.85 -16.26 1.41
CA ASP A 97 2.49 -17.34 0.64
C ASP A 97 1.51 -18.29 -0.10
N LYS A 98 0.27 -18.42 0.38
CA LYS A 98 -0.74 -19.29 -0.23
C LYS A 98 -1.22 -18.85 -1.62
N LEU A 99 -1.05 -17.57 -2.01
CA LEU A 99 -1.53 -17.06 -3.31
C LEU A 99 -0.45 -17.07 -4.42
N MET A 100 0.84 -16.97 -4.08
CA MET A 100 1.92 -17.03 -5.09
C MET A 100 1.88 -18.34 -5.89
N LYS A 101 1.54 -19.46 -5.23
CA LYS A 101 1.41 -20.78 -5.90
C LYS A 101 0.18 -20.91 -6.82
N MET A 102 -0.81 -20.02 -6.73
CA MET A 102 -2.03 -20.04 -7.54
C MET A 102 -1.96 -19.11 -8.75
N MET A 103 -1.17 -18.02 -8.69
CA MET A 103 -0.96 -17.10 -9.82
C MET A 103 0.13 -17.56 -10.80
N MET A 104 0.92 -18.57 -10.42
CA MET A 104 1.97 -19.19 -11.24
C MET A 104 1.55 -20.55 -11.85
N LYS A 105 0.27 -20.91 -11.79
CA LYS A 105 -0.31 -22.07 -12.47
C LYS A 105 -1.34 -21.60 -13.49
#